data_AF-A0AAW1WEY0-F1
#
_entry.id   AF-A0AAW1WEY0-F1
#
_cell.length_a   1.000
_cell.length_b   1.000
_cell.length_c   1.000
_cell.angle_alpha   90.00
_cell.angle_beta   90.00
_cell.angle_gamma   90.00
#
_symmetry.space_group_name_H-M   'P 1'
#
loop_
_entity.id
_entity.type
_entity.pdbx_description
1 polymer ?
#
loop_
_entity_poly.entity_id
_entity_poly.type
_entity_poly.pdbx_seq_one_letter_code
_entity_poly.pdbx_strand_id
1 'polypeptide(L)' 'MEGTVDHLAHERSKAQFNVEEMKIIWAGSLHALQVSDRIAKLVASDPGFGKQNRAVLSRKDLFKAL' A
#
# COMPACT_ATOMS: atom_id res chain seq x y z
N MET A 1 -20.29 -4.63 -10.77
CA MET A 1 -18.88 -4.22 -10.56
C MET A 1 -18.30 -5.28 -9.65
N GLU A 2 -17.51 -6.21 -10.20
CA GLU A 2 -16.88 -7.27 -9.41
C GLU A 2 -15.93 -6.64 -8.39
N GLY A 3 -16.45 -6.36 -7.20
CA GLY A 3 -15.65 -6.23 -5.99
C GLY A 3 -15.04 -7.58 -5.69
N THR A 4 -13.99 -7.89 -6.45
CA THR A 4 -12.86 -8.77 -6.15
C THR A 4 -13.06 -9.66 -4.93
N VAL A 5 -13.45 -10.90 -5.18
CA VAL A 5 -13.44 -11.96 -4.18
C VAL A 5 -12.07 -11.98 -3.51
N ASP A 6 -12.06 -11.86 -2.18
CA ASP A 6 -10.83 -11.95 -1.42
C ASP A 6 -10.39 -13.41 -1.32
N HIS A 7 -9.60 -13.86 -2.30
CA HIS A 7 -9.08 -15.23 -2.35
C HIS A 7 -8.16 -15.59 -1.16
N LEU A 8 -7.71 -14.59 -0.38
CA LEU A 8 -6.87 -14.80 0.80
C LEU A 8 -7.64 -14.72 2.12
N ALA A 9 -8.97 -14.58 2.08
CA ALA A 9 -9.80 -14.47 3.28
C ALA A 9 -9.62 -15.65 4.25
N HIS A 10 -9.50 -16.87 3.72
CA HIS A 10 -9.28 -18.08 4.52
C HIS A 10 -7.94 -18.06 5.26
N GLU A 11 -6.89 -17.50 4.66
CA GLU A 11 -5.60 -17.37 5.35
C GLU A 11 -5.65 -16.27 6.41
N ARG A 12 -6.33 -15.15 6.14
CA ARG A 12 -6.49 -14.06 7.12
C ARG A 12 -7.29 -14.49 8.34
N SER A 13 -8.28 -15.38 8.19
CA SER A 13 -9.09 -15.87 9.31
C SER A 13 -8.34 -16.78 10.29
N LYS A 14 -7.17 -17.30 9.89
CA LYS A 14 -6.31 -18.11 10.77
C LYS A 14 -5.50 -17.28 11.77
N ALA A 15 -5.52 -15.95 11.66
CA ALA A 15 -4.79 -15.08 12.56
C ALA A 15 -5.30 -15.24 14.01
N GLN A 16 -4.38 -15.56 14.92
CA GLN A 16 -4.67 -15.70 16.35
C GLN A 16 -4.47 -14.39 17.14
N PHE A 17 -4.32 -13.28 16.43
CA PHE A 17 -4.15 -11.94 16.98
C PHE A 17 -4.90 -10.91 16.12
N ASN A 18 -5.20 -9.76 16.70
CA ASN A 18 -5.83 -8.66 15.97
C ASN A 18 -4.79 -7.94 15.09
N VAL A 19 -4.90 -8.13 13.77
CA VAL A 19 -3.98 -7.51 12.80
C VAL A 19 -4.04 -5.97 12.85
N GLU A 20 -5.18 -5.37 13.19
CA GLU A 20 -5.31 -3.91 13.26
C GLU A 20 -4.54 -3.33 14.45
N GLU A 21 -4.54 -4.00 15.60
CA GLU A 21 -3.69 -3.63 16.74
C GLU A 21 -2.21 -3.82 16.42
N MET A 22 -1.88 -4.90 15.69
CA MET A 22 -0.50 -5.16 15.28
C MET A 22 0.07 -4.07 14.35
N LYS A 23 -0.76 -3.47 13.48
CA LYS A 23 -0.34 -2.34 12.65
C LYS A 23 0.08 -1.12 13.48
N ILE A 24 -0.57 -0.89 14.62
CA ILE A 24 -0.22 0.21 15.53
C ILE A 24 1.15 -0.05 16.16
N ILE A 25 1.38 -1.30 16.62
CA ILE A 25 2.67 -1.72 17.20
C ILE A 25 3.79 -1.57 16.16
N TRP A 26 3.54 -2.02 14.93
CA TRP A 26 4.51 -1.90 13.83
C TRP A 26 4.85 -0.44 13.49
N ALA A 27 3.84 0.42 13.43
CA ALA A 27 4.04 1.85 13.16
C ALA A 27 4.69 2.60 14.35
N GLY A 28 4.77 1.97 15.52
CA GLY A 28 5.30 2.55 16.76
C GLY A 28 4.35 3.49 17.50
N SER A 29 3.27 3.96 16.85
CA SER A 29 2.18 4.69 17.49
C SER A 29 0.95 4.76 16.58
N LEU A 30 -0.22 5.06 17.16
CA LEU A 30 -1.45 5.28 16.38
C LEU A 30 -1.32 6.50 15.45
N HIS A 31 -0.70 7.57 15.93
CA HIS A 31 -0.48 8.78 15.14
C HIS A 31 0.38 8.50 13.90
N ALA A 32 1.48 7.76 14.07
CA ALA A 32 2.35 7.37 12.96
C ALA A 32 1.60 6.51 11.92
N LEU A 33 0.78 5.55 12.37
CA LEU A 33 -0.05 4.73 11.48
C LEU A 33 -1.03 5.60 10.68
N GLN A 34 -1.74 6.52 11.33
CA GLN A 34 -2.73 7.39 10.67
C GLN A 34 -2.09 8.31 9.63
N VAL A 35 -0.97 8.94 9.97
CA VAL A 35 -0.24 9.80 9.04
C VAL A 35 0.30 8.99 7.86
N SER A 36 0.96 7.86 8.14
CA SER A 36 1.52 7.00 7.09
C SER A 36 0.44 6.44 6.16
N ASP A 37 -0.69 5.97 6.68
CA ASP A 37 -1.79 5.43 5.88
C ASP A 37 -2.43 6.50 4.99
N ARG A 38 -2.65 7.71 5.53
CA ARG A 38 -3.19 8.83 4.75
C ARG A 38 -2.27 9.23 3.60
N ILE A 39 -0.96 9.35 3.86
CA ILE A 39 0.01 9.69 2.82
C ILE A 39 0.16 8.54 1.80
N ALA A 40 0.16 7.29 2.26
CA ALA A 40 0.20 6.13 1.36
C ALA A 40 -0.99 6.11 0.39
N LYS A 41 -2.20 6.37 0.89
CA LYS A 41 -3.41 6.48 0.06
C LYS A 41 -3.34 7.66 -0.92
N LEU A 42 -2.83 8.82 -0.48
CA LEU A 42 -2.64 9.98 -1.34
C LEU A 42 -1.72 9.66 -2.52
N VAL A 43 -0.54 9.09 -2.24
CA VAL A 43 0.44 8.71 -3.27
C VAL A 43 -0.12 7.63 -4.20
N ALA A 44 -0.84 6.64 -3.66
CA ALA A 44 -1.44 5.57 -4.48
C ALA A 44 -2.57 6.08 -5.40
N SER A 45 -3.29 7.12 -4.99
CA SER A 45 -4.39 7.70 -5.75
C SER A 45 -3.93 8.62 -6.89
N ASP A 46 -2.71 9.12 -6.83
CA ASP A 46 -2.15 10.02 -7.83
C ASP A 46 -1.43 9.23 -8.95
N PRO A 47 -1.91 9.29 -10.20
CA PRO A 47 -1.28 8.61 -11.33
C PRO A 47 0.18 9.03 -11.58
N GLY A 48 0.58 10.23 -11.16
CA GLY A 48 1.94 10.75 -11.30
C GLY A 48 2.97 9.93 -10.53
N PHE A 49 2.57 9.24 -9.46
CA PHE A 49 3.43 8.32 -8.70
C PHE A 49 3.29 6.85 -9.14
N GLY A 50 2.58 6.59 -10.24
CA GLY A 50 2.45 5.27 -10.83
C GLY A 50 3.81 4.68 -11.21
N LYS A 51 4.18 3.53 -10.62
CA LYS A 51 5.50 2.89 -10.83
C LYS A 51 5.45 1.52 -11.50
N GLN A 52 4.27 1.11 -11.99
CA GLN A 52 4.03 -0.26 -12.48
C GLN A 52 4.87 -0.60 -13.73
N ASN A 53 5.14 0.40 -14.58
CA ASN A 53 5.92 0.26 -15.81
C ASN A 53 7.39 0.69 -15.65
N ARG A 54 7.87 0.97 -14.43
CA ARG A 54 9.21 1.54 -14.20
C ARG A 54 10.34 0.70 -14.78
N ALA A 55 10.19 -0.63 -14.78
CA ALA A 55 11.19 -1.57 -15.26
C ALA A 55 11.33 -1.63 -16.79
N VAL A 56 10.36 -1.09 -17.56
CA VAL A 56 10.39 -1.07 -19.03
C VAL A 56 10.73 0.29 -19.63
N LEU A 57 10.93 1.32 -18.80
CA LEU A 57 11.30 2.66 -19.25
C LEU A 57 12.80 2.74 -19.59
N SER A 58 13.14 3.53 -20.61
CA SER A 58 14.53 3.90 -20.87
C SER A 58 15.09 4.75 -19.72
N ARG A 59 16.42 4.81 -19.58
CA ARG A 59 17.06 5.68 -18.57
C ARG A 59 16.63 7.14 -18.70
N LYS A 60 16.48 7.66 -19.93
CA LYS A 60 16.07 9.05 -20.18
C LYS A 60 14.64 9.31 -19.72
N ASP A 61 13.72 8.42 -20.07
CA ASP A 61 12.30 8.56 -19.72
C ASP A 61 12.07 8.38 -18.23
N LEU A 62 12.79 7.43 -17.60
CA LEU A 62 12.76 7.23 -16.16
C LEU A 62 13.23 8.48 -15.42
N PHE A 63 14.32 9.11 -15.87
CA PHE A 63 14.87 10.30 -15.22
C PHE A 63 14.00 11.55 -15.44
N LYS A 64 13.28 11.65 -16.57
CA LYS A 64 12.32 12.73 -16.82
C LYS A 64 11.05 12.62 -15.96
N ALA A 65 10.73 11.41 -15.51
CA ALA A 65 9.61 11.12 -14.63
C ALA A 65 9.96 11.19 -13.13
N LEU A 66 11.23 11.44 -12.77
CA LEU A 66 11.68 11.77 -11.42
C LEU A 66 11.51 13.27 -11.16
#